data_AF-A0A7R9JJX6-F1
#
_entry.id   AF-A0A7R9JJX6-F1
#
_cell.length_a   1.000
_cell.length_b   1.000
_cell.length_c   1.000
_cell.angle_alpha   90.00
_cell.angle_beta   90.00
_cell.angle_gamma   90.00
#
_symmetry.space_group_name_H-M   'P 1'
#
loop_
_entity.id
_entity.type
_entity.pdbx_description
1 polymer ?
#
loop_
_entity_poly.entity_id
_entity_poly.type
_entity_poly.pdbx_seq_one_letter_code
_entity_poly.pdbx_strand_id
1 'polypeptide(L)'
;MLAHWDRVMNANYKKVRERCRKGIPPSVRPRAWLFLCGGKLLLEQSKTLYKELILREGDARWVDDIRKDLHRQFPFHEMFVDQAGHGQRDLFQVLKAYSILNESVGYCQAQAPVAAFLLMHMPAEEAFWCLVSICDKYLTGYYSQGMVYFCIL
;
A
#
# COMPACT_ATOMS: atom_id res chain seq x y z
N MET A 1 7.63 -17.70 14.07
CA MET A 1 6.23 -17.27 13.82
C MET A 1 5.98 -16.95 12.34
N LEU A 2 6.73 -16.04 11.72
CA LEU A 2 6.50 -15.63 10.31
C LEU A 2 6.89 -16.67 9.24
N ALA A 3 7.53 -17.79 9.61
CA ALA A 3 7.87 -18.88 8.70
C ALA A 3 6.72 -19.88 8.46
N HIS A 4 5.72 -19.89 9.34
CA HIS A 4 4.54 -20.77 9.26
C HIS A 4 3.28 -19.96 9.53
N TRP A 5 3.07 -18.89 8.75
CA TRP A 5 2.05 -17.88 9.02
C TRP A 5 0.65 -18.48 9.17
N ASP A 6 0.22 -19.32 8.22
CA ASP A 6 -1.14 -19.89 8.21
C ASP A 6 -1.40 -20.76 9.45
N ARG A 7 -0.42 -21.62 9.80
CA ARG A 7 -0.49 -22.46 11.00
C ARG A 7 -0.54 -21.60 12.28
N VAL A 8 0.24 -20.52 12.33
CA VAL A 8 0.31 -19.64 13.50
C VAL A 8 -0.98 -18.82 13.65
N MET A 9 -1.56 -18.32 12.56
CA MET A 9 -2.82 -17.59 12.60
C MET A 9 -3.98 -18.50 13.01
N ASN A 10 -4.05 -19.72 12.46
CA ASN A 10 -5.11 -20.68 12.79
C ASN A 10 -5.03 -21.18 14.24
N ALA A 11 -3.83 -21.45 14.75
CA ALA A 11 -3.66 -22.00 16.10
C ALA A 11 -3.49 -20.94 17.20
N ASN A 12 -2.98 -19.75 16.89
CA ASN A 12 -2.49 -18.78 17.87
C ASN A 12 -2.94 -17.33 17.64
N TYR A 13 -4.06 -17.10 16.95
CA TYR A 13 -4.58 -15.75 16.65
C TYR A 13 -4.57 -14.80 17.87
N LYS A 14 -5.06 -15.26 19.03
CA LYS A 14 -5.10 -14.44 20.27
C LYS A 14 -3.70 -13.92 20.67
N LYS A 15 -2.68 -14.77 20.55
CA LYS A 15 -1.29 -14.42 20.87
C LYS A 15 -0.70 -13.45 19.84
N VAL A 16 -1.03 -13.61 18.55
CA VAL A 16 -0.63 -12.67 17.50
C VAL A 16 -1.23 -11.29 17.76
N ARG A 17 -2.53 -11.22 18.09
CA ARG A 17 -3.22 -9.97 18.42
C ARG A 17 -2.60 -9.25 19.62
N GLU A 18 -2.28 -9.99 20.69
CA GLU A 18 -1.61 -9.43 21.87
C GLU A 18 -0.23 -8.86 21.53
N ARG A 19 0.56 -9.55 20.71
CA ARG A 19 1.88 -9.07 20.26
C ARG A 19 1.78 -7.82 19.41
N CYS A 20 0.75 -7.71 18.55
CA CYS A 20 0.50 -6.50 17.77
C CYS A 20 0.19 -5.30 18.70
N ARG A 21 -0.62 -5.51 19.74
CA ARG A 21 -0.95 -4.46 20.73
C ARG A 21 0.25 -3.98 21.55
N LYS A 22 1.21 -4.87 21.82
CA LYS A 22 2.48 -4.53 22.48
C LYS A 22 3.44 -3.76 21.56
N GLY A 23 3.11 -3.62 20.27
CA GLY A 23 3.96 -3.02 19.27
C GLY A 23 4.79 -4.06 18.52
N ILE A 24 4.75 -3.97 17.20
CA ILE A 24 5.58 -4.81 16.33
C ILE A 24 6.98 -4.20 16.25
N PRO A 25 8.05 -4.95 16.57
CA PRO A 25 9.42 -4.45 16.48
C PRO A 25 9.75 -3.95 15.05
N PRO A 26 10.47 -2.81 14.90
CA PRO A 26 10.76 -2.22 13.59
C PRO A 26 11.34 -3.20 12.57
N SER A 27 12.27 -4.07 12.99
CA SER A 27 12.96 -5.04 12.13
C SER A 27 12.05 -6.10 11.50
N VAL A 28 10.84 -6.32 12.05
CA VAL A 28 9.89 -7.32 11.54
C VAL A 28 8.60 -6.71 11.01
N ARG A 29 8.39 -5.39 11.15
CA ARG A 29 7.21 -4.68 10.65
C ARG A 29 6.94 -4.95 9.17
N PRO A 30 7.92 -4.86 8.26
CA PRO A 30 7.64 -4.96 6.81
C PRO A 30 7.00 -6.31 6.49
N ARG A 31 7.65 -7.38 6.95
CA ARG A 31 7.18 -8.75 6.79
C ARG A 31 5.87 -8.98 7.54
N ALA A 32 5.77 -8.55 8.81
CA ALA A 32 4.57 -8.76 9.61
C ALA A 32 3.34 -8.06 9.02
N TRP A 33 3.48 -6.82 8.55
CA TRP A 33 2.38 -6.08 7.92
C TRP A 33 1.94 -6.72 6.61
N LEU A 34 2.88 -7.14 5.76
CA LEU A 34 2.57 -7.83 4.51
C LEU A 34 1.74 -9.11 4.75
N PHE A 35 2.05 -9.85 5.82
CA PHE A 35 1.29 -11.02 6.25
C PHE A 35 -0.05 -10.66 6.90
N LEU A 36 -0.10 -9.66 7.77
CA LEU A 36 -1.29 -9.24 8.53
C LEU A 36 -2.37 -8.63 7.62
N CYS A 37 -1.98 -7.79 6.66
CA CYS A 37 -2.93 -7.21 5.73
C CYS A 37 -3.39 -8.23 4.68
N GLY A 38 -2.65 -9.32 4.48
CA GLY A 38 -2.89 -10.33 3.45
C GLY A 38 -2.26 -10.01 2.09
N GLY A 39 -1.42 -8.98 2.00
CA GLY A 39 -0.68 -8.64 0.78
C GLY A 39 0.27 -9.75 0.33
N LYS A 40 0.81 -10.55 1.26
CA LYS A 40 1.65 -11.70 0.93
C LYS A 40 0.93 -12.72 0.05
N LEU A 41 -0.35 -13.00 0.34
CA LEU A 41 -1.16 -13.94 -0.43
C LEU A 41 -1.40 -13.40 -1.85
N LEU A 42 -1.74 -12.11 -1.97
CA LEU A 42 -1.95 -11.46 -3.27
C LEU A 42 -0.67 -11.48 -4.12
N LEU A 43 0.48 -11.16 -3.52
CA LEU A 43 1.78 -11.23 -4.17
C LEU A 43 2.07 -12.64 -4.69
N GLU A 44 1.82 -13.67 -3.89
CA GLU A 44 2.06 -15.06 -4.30
C GLU A 44 1.12 -15.54 -5.41
N GLN A 45 -0.11 -15.03 -5.44
CA GLN A 45 -1.09 -15.30 -6.50
C GLN A 45 -0.77 -14.58 -7.80
N SER A 46 -0.01 -13.47 -7.77
CA SER A 46 0.20 -12.60 -8.93
C SER A 46 1.61 -12.02 -8.98
N LYS A 47 2.63 -12.90 -8.99
CA LYS A 47 4.05 -12.54 -8.87
C LYS A 47 4.61 -11.62 -9.97
N THR A 48 3.98 -11.55 -11.13
CA THR A 48 4.43 -10.70 -12.25
C THR A 48 3.58 -9.46 -12.46
N LEU A 49 2.39 -9.42 -11.85
CA LEU A 49 1.38 -8.41 -12.17
C LEU A 49 1.86 -6.99 -11.83
N TYR A 50 2.52 -6.78 -10.69
CA TYR A 50 3.06 -5.45 -10.37
C TYR A 50 4.05 -4.97 -11.45
N LYS A 51 4.95 -5.85 -11.90
CA LYS A 51 5.94 -5.54 -12.95
C LYS A 51 5.29 -5.23 -14.29
N GLU A 52 4.19 -5.90 -14.60
CA GLU A 52 3.40 -5.63 -15.81
C GLU A 52 2.68 -4.27 -15.70
N LEU A 53 2.08 -3.97 -14.54
CA LEU A 53 1.35 -2.72 -14.29
C LEU A 53 2.24 -1.48 -14.34
N ILE A 54 3.47 -1.55 -13.84
CA ILE A 54 4.40 -0.40 -13.93
C ILE A 54 4.82 -0.09 -15.37
N LEU A 55 4.80 -1.07 -16.28
CA LEU A 55 5.11 -0.90 -17.70
C LEU A 55 3.91 -0.37 -18.50
N ARG A 56 2.68 -0.59 -18.03
CA ARG A 56 1.48 -0.07 -18.66
C ARG A 56 1.39 1.45 -18.55
N GLU A 57 0.78 2.06 -19.56
CA GLU A 57 0.33 3.44 -19.48
C GLU A 57 -0.85 3.55 -18.51
N GLY A 58 -0.85 4.60 -17.69
CA GLY A 58 -1.97 4.91 -16.80
C GLY A 58 -2.86 5.97 -17.44
N ASP A 59 -4.09 6.10 -16.93
CA ASP A 59 -4.98 7.19 -17.32
C ASP A 59 -4.29 8.54 -17.03
N ALA A 60 -4.28 9.43 -18.04
CA ALA A 60 -3.64 10.73 -17.95
C ALA A 60 -4.15 11.56 -16.76
N ARG A 61 -5.45 11.46 -16.45
CA ARG A 61 -6.06 12.15 -15.30
C ARG A 61 -5.39 11.72 -13.99
N TRP A 62 -5.26 10.42 -13.76
CA TRP A 62 -4.66 9.88 -12.54
C TRP A 62 -3.17 10.16 -12.47
N VAL A 63 -2.46 10.02 -13.61
CA VAL A 63 -1.03 10.31 -13.69
C VAL A 63 -0.73 11.75 -13.30
N ASP A 64 -1.53 12.72 -13.78
CA ASP A 64 -1.34 14.13 -13.47
C ASP A 64 -1.63 14.43 -11.99
N ASP A 65 -2.68 13.86 -11.44
CA ASP A 65 -3.03 14.06 -10.02
C ASP A 65 -1.99 13.43 -9.08
N ILE A 66 -1.51 12.22 -9.40
CA ILE A 66 -0.41 11.58 -8.65
C ILE A 66 0.82 12.49 -8.66
N ARG A 67 1.24 13.00 -9.83
CA ARG A 67 2.43 13.86 -9.95
C ARG A 67 2.31 15.13 -9.10
N LYS A 68 1.12 15.74 -9.04
CA LYS A 68 0.85 16.90 -8.19
C LYS A 68 0.90 16.55 -6.70
N ASP A 69 0.64 15.31 -6.31
CA ASP A 69 0.66 14.91 -4.91
C ASP A 69 2.02 14.39 -4.42
N LEU A 70 2.91 13.94 -5.32
CA LEU A 70 4.24 13.41 -4.95
C LEU A 70 5.04 14.36 -4.07
N HIS A 71 5.10 15.65 -4.44
CA HIS A 71 5.90 16.65 -3.71
C HIS A 71 5.33 17.01 -2.33
N ARG A 72 4.06 16.65 -2.06
CA ARG A 72 3.39 16.93 -0.79
C ARG A 72 3.61 15.80 0.24
N GLN A 73 4.07 14.63 -0.20
CA GLN A 73 4.24 13.48 0.68
C GLN A 73 5.61 13.49 1.36
N PHE A 74 5.61 13.79 2.67
CA PHE A 74 6.81 13.77 3.51
C PHE A 74 8.01 14.54 2.91
N PRO A 75 7.85 15.83 2.55
CA PRO A 75 8.83 16.58 1.75
C PRO A 75 10.21 16.74 2.41
N PHE A 76 10.30 16.56 3.73
CA PHE A 76 11.56 16.65 4.48
C PHE A 76 12.19 15.28 4.78
N HIS A 77 11.56 14.19 4.36
CA HIS A 77 12.07 12.84 4.58
C HIS A 77 13.11 12.50 3.51
N GLU A 78 14.25 11.92 3.91
CA GLU A 78 15.39 11.60 3.03
C GLU A 78 14.98 10.80 1.78
N MET A 79 14.03 9.88 1.92
CA MET A 79 13.50 9.09 0.80
C MET A 79 12.73 9.91 -0.26
N PHE A 80 12.14 11.05 0.11
CA PHE A 80 11.21 11.83 -0.74
C PHE A 80 11.67 13.27 -1.03
N VAL A 81 12.74 13.73 -0.40
CA VAL A 81 13.27 15.10 -0.51
C VAL A 81 13.82 15.42 -1.90
N ASP A 82 14.44 14.44 -2.56
CA ASP A 82 14.97 14.61 -3.91
C ASP A 82 13.84 14.54 -4.94
N GLN A 83 13.64 15.64 -5.67
CA GLN A 83 12.66 15.70 -6.74
C GLN A 83 13.09 14.75 -7.86
N ALA A 84 12.22 13.80 -8.21
CA ALA A 84 12.53 12.69 -9.11
C ALA A 84 13.61 11.70 -8.61
N GLY A 85 13.94 11.73 -7.31
CA GLY A 85 14.73 10.71 -6.64
C GLY A 85 14.04 9.34 -6.63
N HIS A 86 14.75 8.30 -6.18
CA HIS A 86 14.23 6.93 -6.25
C HIS A 86 12.90 6.75 -5.48
N GLY A 87 12.74 7.36 -4.30
CA GLY A 87 11.51 7.23 -3.52
C GLY A 87 10.29 7.89 -4.17
N GLN A 88 10.45 9.04 -4.83
CA GLN A 88 9.35 9.64 -5.59
C GLN A 88 8.99 8.81 -6.82
N ARG A 89 9.98 8.18 -7.48
CA ARG A 89 9.73 7.27 -8.60
C ARG A 89 8.98 6.02 -8.15
N ASP A 90 9.38 5.42 -7.03
CA ASP A 90 8.71 4.25 -6.46
C ASP A 90 7.28 4.59 -6.01
N LEU A 91 7.08 5.75 -5.37
CA LEU A 91 5.76 6.24 -4.98
C LEU A 91 4.84 6.43 -6.19
N PHE A 92 5.36 7.07 -7.24
CA PHE A 92 4.62 7.22 -8.50
C PHE A 92 4.23 5.87 -9.09
N GLN A 93 5.17 4.92 -9.16
CA GLN A 93 4.92 3.60 -9.73
C GLN A 93 3.87 2.81 -8.94
N VAL A 94 3.95 2.82 -7.61
CA VAL A 94 2.99 2.14 -6.72
C VAL A 94 1.58 2.72 -6.90
N LEU A 95 1.44 4.05 -6.88
CA LEU A 95 0.14 4.71 -7.03
C LEU A 95 -0.44 4.53 -8.44
N LYS A 96 0.40 4.66 -9.47
CA LYS A 96 -0.01 4.42 -10.86
C LYS A 96 -0.48 2.98 -11.04
N ALA A 97 0.31 2.01 -10.59
CA ALA A 97 -0.04 0.59 -10.69
C ALA A 97 -1.36 0.29 -9.95
N TYR A 98 -1.60 0.91 -8.78
CA TYR A 98 -2.87 0.77 -8.07
C TYR A 98 -4.04 1.32 -8.89
N SER A 99 -3.91 2.51 -9.47
CA SER A 99 -4.97 3.12 -10.29
C SER A 99 -5.32 2.29 -11.54
N ILE A 100 -4.35 1.58 -12.12
CA ILE A 100 -4.54 0.70 -13.27
C ILE A 100 -5.14 -0.64 -12.83
N LEU A 101 -4.76 -1.17 -11.66
CA LEU A 101 -5.34 -2.41 -11.16
C LEU A 101 -6.82 -2.22 -10.80
N ASN A 102 -7.15 -1.10 -10.16
CA ASN A 102 -8.49 -0.79 -9.67
C ASN A 102 -9.10 0.38 -10.45
N GLU A 103 -9.30 0.21 -11.76
CA GLU A 103 -9.77 1.27 -12.67
C GLU A 103 -11.11 1.92 -12.22
N SER A 104 -11.98 1.17 -11.53
CA SER A 104 -13.26 1.66 -11.01
C SER A 104 -13.12 2.67 -9.87
N VAL A 105 -12.06 2.55 -9.06
CA VAL A 105 -11.73 3.49 -7.98
C VAL A 105 -10.75 4.55 -8.48
N GLY A 106 -9.77 4.13 -9.28
CA GLY A 106 -8.68 4.95 -9.75
C GLY A 106 -7.76 5.40 -8.62
N TYR A 107 -7.24 6.62 -8.76
CA TYR A 107 -6.41 7.25 -7.74
C TYR A 107 -7.21 8.23 -6.89
N CYS A 108 -6.98 8.18 -5.57
CA CYS A 108 -7.48 9.16 -4.62
C CYS A 108 -6.31 9.72 -3.81
N GLN A 109 -6.28 11.04 -3.60
CA GLN A 109 -5.21 11.75 -2.89
C GLN A 109 -4.86 11.13 -1.52
N ALA A 110 -5.87 10.63 -0.80
CA ALA A 110 -5.69 9.99 0.50
C ALA A 110 -4.86 8.69 0.45
N GLN A 111 -4.63 8.10 -0.72
CA GLN A 111 -3.78 6.91 -0.91
C GLN A 111 -2.28 7.25 -0.89
N ALA A 112 -1.89 8.45 -1.33
CA ALA A 112 -0.49 8.84 -1.40
C ALA A 112 0.27 8.80 -0.07
N PRO A 113 -0.25 9.34 1.06
CA PRO A 113 0.45 9.24 2.34
C PRO A 113 0.55 7.80 2.84
N VAL A 114 -0.44 6.95 2.55
CA VAL A 114 -0.43 5.52 2.91
C VAL A 114 0.65 4.79 2.12
N ALA A 115 0.72 4.99 0.81
CA ALA A 115 1.73 4.40 -0.05
C ALA A 115 3.15 4.85 0.33
N ALA A 116 3.33 6.15 0.59
CA ALA A 116 4.61 6.70 1.02
C ALA A 116 5.07 6.11 2.35
N PHE A 117 4.16 5.98 3.33
CA PHE A 117 4.46 5.33 4.61
C PHE A 117 4.87 3.87 4.45
N LEU A 118 4.19 3.12 3.57
CA LEU A 118 4.57 1.73 3.29
C LEU A 118 5.96 1.65 2.68
N LEU A 119 6.29 2.51 1.71
CA LEU A 119 7.60 2.57 1.05
C LEU A 119 8.76 2.89 2.00
N MET A 120 8.52 3.63 3.08
CA MET A 120 9.53 3.85 4.13
C MET A 120 9.93 2.56 4.85
N HIS A 121 9.09 1.52 4.80
CA HIS A 121 9.28 0.29 5.54
C HIS A 121 9.53 -0.93 4.65
N MET A 122 9.07 -0.94 3.39
CA MET A 122 9.17 -2.12 2.53
C MET A 122 9.42 -1.77 1.06
N PRO A 123 9.94 -2.72 0.26
CA PRO A 123 10.14 -2.52 -1.17
C PRO A 123 8.83 -2.20 -1.91
N ALA A 124 8.94 -1.56 -3.08
CA ALA A 124 7.79 -1.06 -3.84
C ALA A 124 6.73 -2.13 -4.17
N GLU A 125 7.15 -3.34 -4.56
CA GLU A 125 6.21 -4.44 -4.84
C GLU A 125 5.44 -4.88 -3.59
N GLU A 126 6.09 -4.98 -2.44
CA GLU A 126 5.44 -5.31 -1.17
C GLU A 126 4.50 -4.19 -0.71
N ALA A 127 4.93 -2.93 -0.89
CA ALA A 127 4.13 -1.75 -0.56
C ALA A 127 2.86 -1.68 -1.43
N PHE A 128 2.98 -1.98 -2.73
CA PHE A 128 1.86 -2.08 -3.65
C PHE A 128 0.83 -3.11 -3.17
N TRP A 129 1.25 -4.33 -2.86
CA TRP A 129 0.33 -5.37 -2.39
C TRP A 129 -0.28 -5.08 -1.01
N CYS A 130 0.46 -4.40 -0.14
CA CYS A 130 -0.10 -3.87 1.11
C CYS A 130 -1.17 -2.83 0.84
N LEU A 131 -0.92 -1.87 -0.06
CA LEU A 131 -1.87 -0.82 -0.42
C LEU A 131 -3.15 -1.43 -1.01
N VAL A 132 -3.03 -2.35 -1.97
CA VAL A 132 -4.17 -3.10 -2.54
C VAL A 132 -4.99 -3.76 -1.44
N SER A 133 -4.34 -4.54 -0.58
CA SER A 133 -5.05 -5.26 0.48
C SER A 133 -5.69 -4.33 1.52
N ILE A 134 -5.07 -3.17 1.82
CA ILE A 134 -5.63 -2.16 2.73
C ILE A 134 -6.87 -1.51 2.11
N CYS A 135 -6.77 -1.03 0.87
CA CYS A 135 -7.87 -0.36 0.18
C CYS A 135 -9.07 -1.28 -0.01
N ASP A 136 -8.83 -2.53 -0.42
CA ASP A 136 -9.92 -3.42 -0.83
C ASP A 136 -10.61 -4.09 0.36
N LYS A 137 -9.87 -4.41 1.43
CA LYS A 137 -10.40 -5.16 2.59
C LYS A 137 -10.78 -4.30 3.78
N TYR A 138 -10.08 -3.19 4.01
CA TYR A 138 -10.22 -2.40 5.23
C TYR A 138 -10.83 -1.03 4.97
N LEU A 139 -10.67 -0.48 3.77
CA LEU A 139 -11.17 0.84 3.38
C LEU A 139 -12.17 0.75 2.21
N THR A 140 -12.90 -0.36 2.14
CA THR A 140 -13.89 -0.62 1.09
C THR A 140 -14.91 0.53 1.03
N GLY A 141 -15.03 1.18 -0.13
CA GLY A 141 -15.95 2.31 -0.33
C GLY A 141 -15.48 3.66 0.24
N TYR A 142 -14.33 3.73 0.93
CA TYR A 142 -13.77 5.00 1.40
C TYR A 142 -13.22 5.86 0.24
N TYR A 143 -12.67 5.20 -0.78
CA TYR A 143 -12.04 5.86 -1.94
C TYR A 143 -12.95 5.99 -3.15
N SER A 144 -14.21 5.54 -3.09
CA SER A 144 -15.13 5.69 -4.23
C SER A 144 -15.50 7.17 -4.44
N GLN A 145 -15.66 7.56 -5.70
CA GLN A 145 -16.12 8.90 -6.06
C GLN A 145 -17.56 9.10 -5.58
N GLY A 146 -17.70 9.78 -4.44
CA GLY A 146 -18.99 10.11 -3.85
C GLY A 146 -18.97 10.43 -2.36
N MET A 147 -17.96 9.98 -1.59
CA MET A 147 -17.87 10.20 -0.13
C MET A 147 -19.22 10.08 0.62
N VAL A 148 -20.13 9.19 0.18
CA VAL A 148 -21.51 9.15 0.71
C VAL A 148 -21.57 8.51 2.11
N TYR A 149 -20.45 8.00 2.64
CA TYR A 149 -20.43 7.26 3.91
C TYR A 149 -19.71 7.94 5.07
N PHE A 150 -19.32 9.21 4.96
CA PHE A 150 -18.67 9.94 6.06
C PHE A 150 -19.54 11.03 6.70
N CYS A 151 -20.86 10.82 6.72
CA CYS A 151 -21.81 11.70 7.39
C CYS A 151 -22.63 10.97 8.48
N ILE A 152 -22.06 10.00 9.19
CA ILE A 152 -22.60 9.57 10.51
C ILE A 152 -21.43 9.08 11.37
N LEU A 153 -20.86 9.97 12.18
CA LEU A 153 -20.41 9.74 13.57
C LEU A 153 -20.13 11.08 14.23
#